data_AF-A0A7V6TMF0-F1
#
_entry.id   AF-A0A7V6TMF0-F1
#
_cell.length_a   1.000
_cell.length_b   1.000
_cell.length_c   1.000
_cell.angle_alpha   90.00
_cell.angle_beta   90.00
_cell.angle_gamma   90.00
#
_symmetry.space_group_name_H-M   'P 1'
#
loop_
_entity.id
_entity.type
_entity.pdbx_description
1 polymer ?
#
loop_
_entity_poly.entity_id
_entity_poly.type
_entity_poly.pdbx_seq_one_letter_code
_entity_poly.pdbx_strand_id
1 'polypeptide(L)'
;MEDLFKKIMLLGIGAMAMTYEKANALVNELVEKGQITVNQGKQLNEELKRVMNNNQSCTDSSIKSYIDSLNLATKSDIDNLARRIDELEKKINGEV
;
A
#
# COMPACT_ATOMS: atom_id res chain seq x y z
N MET A 1 -21.05 19.74 8.76
CA MET A 1 -19.90 20.15 9.62
C MET A 1 -19.12 18.94 10.14
N GLU A 2 -19.80 17.91 10.66
CA GLU A 2 -19.14 16.70 11.20
C GLU A 2 -18.27 15.96 10.17
N ASP A 3 -18.76 15.79 8.93
CA ASP A 3 -17.98 15.13 7.87
C ASP A 3 -16.74 15.89 7.43
N LEU A 4 -16.77 17.23 7.48
CA LEU A 4 -15.61 18.05 7.15
C LEU A 4 -14.51 17.87 8.22
N PHE A 5 -14.91 17.84 9.48
CA PHE A 5 -14.00 17.56 10.59
C PHE A 5 -13.36 16.16 10.47
N LYS A 6 -14.16 15.13 10.18
CA LYS A 6 -13.62 13.77 9.94
C LYS A 6 -12.63 13.74 8.78
N LYS A 7 -12.96 14.37 7.65
CA LYS A 7 -12.07 14.44 6.49
C LYS A 7 -10.76 15.17 6.80
N ILE A 8 -10.81 16.28 7.54
CA ILE A 8 -9.61 17.00 7.97
C ILE A 8 -8.76 16.13 8.89
N MET A 9 -9.37 15.44 9.86
CA MET A 9 -8.67 14.50 10.73
C MET A 9 -8.03 13.34 9.94
N LEU A 10 -8.78 12.73 9.02
CA LEU A 10 -8.28 11.66 8.15
C LEU A 10 -7.16 12.12 7.23
N LEU A 11 -7.26 13.33 6.68
CA LEU A 11 -6.20 13.97 5.91
C LEU A 11 -4.97 14.22 6.79
N GLY A 12 -5.14 14.63 8.05
CA GLY A 12 -4.04 14.78 9.00
C GLY A 12 -3.34 13.45 9.28
N ILE A 13 -4.10 12.40 9.58
CA ILE A 13 -3.57 11.05 9.83
C ILE A 13 -2.87 10.49 8.57
N GLY A 14 -3.49 10.67 7.40
CA GLY A 14 -2.94 10.25 6.10
C GLY A 14 -1.68 11.03 5.71
N ALA A 15 -1.66 12.35 5.93
CA ALA A 15 -0.49 13.21 5.69
C ALA A 15 0.67 12.90 6.65
N MET A 16 0.37 12.48 7.87
CA MET A 16 1.37 11.99 8.84
C MET A 16 1.79 10.53 8.57
N ALA A 17 1.25 9.87 7.53
CA ALA A 17 1.51 8.48 7.19
C ALA A 17 1.36 7.51 8.38
N MET A 18 0.37 7.76 9.25
CA MET A 18 0.11 6.91 10.41
C MET A 18 -0.59 5.61 10.00
N THR A 19 -0.26 4.51 10.69
CA THR A 19 -0.94 3.23 10.51
C THR A 19 -2.34 3.26 11.11
N TYR A 20 -3.22 2.39 10.61
CA TYR A 20 -4.59 2.24 11.13
C TYR A 20 -4.62 2.03 12.66
N GLU A 21 -3.71 1.21 13.18
CA GLU A 21 -3.65 0.87 14.60
C GLU A 21 -3.27 2.07 15.48
N LYS A 22 -2.29 2.88 15.04
CA LYS A 22 -1.94 4.13 15.71
C LYS A 22 -3.04 5.20 15.60
N ALA A 23 -3.66 5.29 14.43
CA ALA A 23 -4.78 6.20 14.20
C ALA A 23 -5.97 5.88 15.11
N ASN A 24 -6.34 4.60 15.21
CA ASN A 24 -7.43 4.13 16.06
C ASN A 24 -7.13 4.39 17.55
N ALA A 25 -5.90 4.14 18.00
CA ALA A 25 -5.48 4.46 19.37
C ALA A 25 -5.62 5.96 19.69
N LEU A 26 -5.19 6.83 18.78
CA LEU A 26 -5.33 8.28 18.93
C LEU A 26 -6.79 8.71 19.00
N VAL A 27 -7.66 8.15 18.16
CA VAL A 27 -9.11 8.44 18.22
C VAL A 27 -9.71 8.04 19.56
N ASN A 28 -9.35 6.86 20.10
CA ASN A 28 -9.82 6.41 21.40
C ASN A 28 -9.33 7.33 22.54
N GLU A 29 -8.07 7.77 22.49
CA GLU A 29 -7.51 8.72 23.44
C GLU A 29 -8.26 10.06 23.44
N LEU A 30 -8.63 10.56 22.26
CA LEU A 30 -9.42 11.79 22.13
C LEU A 30 -10.84 11.63 22.72
N VAL A 31 -11.44 10.45 22.61
CA VAL A 31 -12.75 10.13 23.24
C VAL A 31 -12.61 10.07 24.76
N GLU A 32 -11.59 9.37 25.27
CA GLU A 32 -11.34 9.24 26.71
C GLU A 32 -11.06 10.60 27.37
N LYS A 33 -10.32 11.48 26.67
CA LYS A 33 -10.06 12.85 27.10
C LYS A 33 -11.27 13.78 26.96
N GLY A 34 -12.39 13.30 26.42
CA GLY A 34 -13.60 14.11 26.17
C GLY A 34 -13.42 15.18 25.09
N GLN A 35 -12.35 15.10 24.29
CA GLN A 35 -12.08 16.05 23.20
C GLN A 35 -13.00 15.80 22.00
N ILE A 36 -13.47 14.56 21.83
CA ILE A 36 -14.51 14.20 20.87
C ILE A 36 -15.55 13.31 21.54
N THR A 37 -16.76 13.29 21.00
CA THR A 37 -17.82 12.41 21.51
C THR A 37 -17.59 10.96 21.10
N VAL A 38 -18.16 10.02 21.87
CA VAL A 38 -18.14 8.58 21.55
C VAL A 38 -18.69 8.30 20.15
N ASN A 39 -19.74 9.01 19.74
CA ASN A 39 -20.34 8.86 18.40
C ASN A 39 -19.40 9.33 17.29
N GLN A 40 -18.70 10.46 17.48
CA GLN A 40 -17.70 10.95 16.53
C GLN A 40 -16.52 9.99 16.41
N GLY A 41 -16.04 9.43 17.53
CA GLY A 41 -14.96 8.44 17.53
C GLY A 41 -15.34 7.17 16.75
N LYS A 42 -16.56 6.66 16.96
CA LYS A 42 -17.07 5.50 16.20
C LYS A 42 -17.11 5.76 14.69
N GLN A 43 -17.69 6.88 14.28
CA GLN A 43 -17.78 7.24 12.86
C GLN A 43 -16.40 7.46 12.23
N LEU A 44 -15.45 8.05 12.95
CA LEU A 44 -14.09 8.25 12.47
C LEU A 44 -13.36 6.91 12.29
N ASN A 45 -13.58 5.95 13.18
CA ASN A 45 -12.99 4.61 13.09
C ASN A 45 -13.51 3.82 11.88
N GLU A 46 -14.81 3.94 11.59
CA GLU A 46 -15.43 3.37 10.38
C GLU A 46 -14.83 3.97 9.10
N GLU A 47 -14.66 5.29 9.05
CA GLU A 47 -14.04 5.97 7.91
C GLU A 47 -12.55 5.65 7.78
N LEU A 48 -11.80 5.54 8.87
CA LEU A 48 -10.40 5.07 8.85
C LEU A 48 -10.29 3.69 8.19
N LYS A 49 -11.16 2.76 8.56
CA LYS A 49 -11.21 1.42 7.99
C LYS A 49 -11.57 1.45 6.50
N ARG A 50 -12.55 2.28 6.13
CA ARG A 50 -12.98 2.47 4.73
C ARG A 50 -11.86 3.05 3.87
N VAL A 51 -11.17 4.09 4.35
CA VAL A 51 -10.05 4.72 3.66
C VAL A 51 -8.90 3.73 3.49
N MET A 52 -8.54 2.97 4.53
CA MET A 52 -7.45 1.99 4.43
C MET A 52 -7.76 0.88 3.43
N ASN A 53 -9.00 0.38 3.42
CA ASN A 53 -9.46 -0.63 2.46
C ASN A 53 -9.52 -0.09 1.02
N ASN A 54 -9.91 1.17 0.82
CA ASN A 54 -9.94 1.80 -0.52
C ASN A 54 -8.56 2.27 -1.03
N ASN A 55 -7.56 2.43 -0.16
CA ASN A 55 -6.21 2.82 -0.60
C ASN A 55 -5.43 1.66 -1.24
N GLN A 56 -5.92 0.42 -1.20
CA GLN A 56 -5.33 -0.69 -1.97
C GLN A 56 -5.46 -0.50 -3.49
N SER A 57 -6.38 0.34 -3.96
CA SER A 57 -6.53 0.66 -5.39
C SER A 57 -5.61 1.79 -5.89
N CYS A 58 -4.97 2.56 -5.00
CA CYS A 58 -4.10 3.69 -5.40
C CYS A 58 -2.67 3.27 -5.82
N THR A 59 -2.50 2.06 -6.36
CA THR A 59 -1.38 1.70 -7.26
C THR A 59 -1.72 2.06 -8.71
N ASP A 60 -2.43 3.18 -8.89
CA ASP A 60 -3.06 3.57 -10.13
C ASP A 60 -2.05 4.21 -11.07
N SER A 61 -1.65 3.46 -12.10
CA SER A 61 -0.94 3.87 -13.33
C SER A 61 0.46 4.52 -13.22
N SER A 62 0.71 5.42 -12.27
CA SER A 62 1.96 6.20 -12.22
C SER A 62 3.15 5.32 -11.79
N ILE A 63 2.99 4.50 -10.75
CA ILE A 63 4.06 3.59 -10.33
C ILE A 63 4.31 2.51 -11.40
N LYS A 64 3.25 2.05 -12.08
CA LYS A 64 3.36 1.13 -13.23
C LYS A 64 4.18 1.76 -14.35
N SER A 65 3.88 3.00 -14.77
CA SER A 65 4.64 3.66 -15.83
C SER A 65 6.10 3.93 -15.46
N TYR A 66 6.37 4.25 -14.19
CA TYR A 66 7.74 4.35 -13.69
C TYR A 66 8.46 3.00 -13.73
N ILE A 67 7.83 1.90 -13.30
CA ILE A 67 8.42 0.56 -13.37
C ILE A 67 8.64 0.12 -14.83
N ASP A 68 7.68 0.39 -15.71
CA ASP A 68 7.78 0.08 -17.13
C ASP A 68 8.93 0.87 -17.80
N SER A 69 9.20 2.10 -17.33
CA SER A 69 10.32 2.93 -17.81
C SER A 69 11.70 2.43 -17.39
N LEU A 70 11.77 1.57 -16.35
CA LEU A 70 13.03 1.04 -15.85
C LEU A 70 13.57 -0.14 -16.68
N ASN A 71 12.86 -0.53 -17.76
CA ASN A 71 13.24 -1.60 -18.69
C ASN A 71 13.72 -2.87 -17.95
N LEU A 72 12.99 -3.23 -16.89
CA LEU A 72 13.36 -4.32 -16.00
C LEU A 72 13.15 -5.67 -16.70
N ALA A 73 14.10 -6.57 -16.56
CA ALA A 73 13.95 -7.95 -17.01
C ALA A 73 12.81 -8.63 -16.24
N THR A 74 11.90 -9.28 -16.96
CA THR A 74 10.84 -10.05 -16.33
C THR A 74 11.37 -11.39 -15.81
N LYS A 75 10.61 -12.04 -14.92
CA LYS A 75 10.95 -13.40 -14.47
C LYS A 75 11.06 -14.38 -15.65
N SER A 76 10.19 -14.23 -16.65
CA SER A 76 10.24 -15.05 -17.87
C SER A 76 11.52 -14.83 -18.68
N ASP A 77 12.05 -13.60 -18.70
CA ASP A 77 13.31 -13.31 -19.38
C ASP A 77 14.47 -14.02 -18.67
N ILE A 78 14.48 -13.99 -17.33
CA ILE A 78 15.47 -14.70 -16.52
C ILE A 78 15.37 -16.22 -16.74
N ASP A 79 14.16 -16.78 -16.73
CA ASP A 79 13.95 -18.22 -16.95
C ASP A 79 14.40 -18.66 -18.36
N ASN A 80 14.13 -17.84 -19.40
CA ASN A 80 14.61 -18.09 -20.75
C ASN A 80 16.13 -17.98 -20.88
N LEU A 81 16.75 -16.99 -20.23
CA LEU A 81 18.21 -16.89 -20.19
C LEU A 81 18.83 -18.09 -19.48
N ALA A 82 18.28 -18.51 -18.34
CA ALA A 82 18.74 -19.68 -17.59
C ALA A 82 18.68 -20.94 -18.46
N ARG A 83 17.55 -21.18 -19.15
CA ARG A 83 17.39 -22.32 -20.05
C ARG A 83 18.40 -22.31 -21.21
N ARG A 84 18.64 -21.14 -21.81
CA ARG A 84 19.64 -20.99 -22.89
C ARG A 84 21.06 -21.23 -22.39
N ILE A 85 21.37 -20.81 -21.16
CA ILE A 85 22.66 -21.09 -20.53
C ILE A 85 22.81 -22.59 -20.32
N ASP A 86 21.82 -23.28 -19.76
CA ASP A 86 21.85 -24.74 -19.58
C ASP A 86 22.06 -25.50 -20.90
N GLU A 87 21.38 -25.08 -21.97
CA GLU A 87 21.54 -25.68 -23.30
C GLU A 87 22.93 -25.46 -23.90
N LEU A 88 23.53 -24.28 -23.66
CA LEU A 88 24.89 -23.97 -24.10
C LEU A 88 25.92 -24.75 -23.28
N GLU A 89 25.74 -24.84 -21.96
CA GLU A 89 26.62 -25.61 -21.08
C GLU A 89 26.63 -27.09 -21.45
N LYS A 90 25.47 -27.69 -21.77
CA LYS A 90 25.39 -29.08 -22.27
C LYS A 90 26.14 -29.27 -23.59
N LYS A 91 26.01 -28.33 -24.52
CA LYS A 91 26.73 -28.38 -25.82
C LYS A 91 28.23 -28.22 -25.66
N ILE A 92 28.69 -27.40 -24.71
CA ILE A 92 30.11 -27.17 -24.43
C ILE A 92 30.72 -28.38 -23.71
N ASN A 93 29.99 -28.99 -22.77
CA ASN A 93 30.45 -30.12 -21.98
C ASN A 93 30.31 -31.48 -22.69
N GLY A 94 29.78 -31.52 -23.91
CA GLY A 94 29.79 -32.70 -24.76
C GLY A 94 28.84 -33.82 -24.33
N GLU A 95 27.83 -33.54 -23.52
CA GLU A 95 26.76 -34.49 -23.22
C GLU A 95 25.70 -34.42 -24.33
N VAL A 96 25.91 -35.19 -25.40
CA VAL A 96 24.87 -35.57 -26.38
C VAL A 96 24.21 -36.85 -25.92
#